data_AF-A0AAN7ZIK1-F1
#
_entry.id   AF-A0AAN7ZIK1-F1
#
_cell.length_a   1.000
_cell.length_b   1.000
_cell.length_c   1.000
_cell.angle_alpha   90.00
_cell.angle_beta   90.00
_cell.angle_gamma   90.00
#
_symmetry.space_group_name_H-M   'P 1'
#
loop_
_entity.id
_entity.type
_entity.pdbx_description
1 polymer ?
#
loop_
_entity_poly.entity_id
_entity_poly.type
_entity_poly.pdbx_seq_one_letter_code
_entity_poly.pdbx_strand_id
1 'polypeptide(L)'
;MFNTIGEYCVIFIAITLITFIKLLITPEGPSIFNVYRTPSSLHWLKTGVIFTVLSIQKLLRLFSSTSVEYDKLEKAQLLPPKNALDLVYLNGCNSNGDHFIATIARRSNNLADAYLFFKVSSSTLGLLEHPQTPSSTFTSDKDFHEFCVEGLKITPIAPVKKWKISYDGKMRSVTNPSKVYSVQVILRYSSDIPIFDTITDLDPLLTAKAISLEPWSLEYFKLLNKKDRVHYGQFGELSGKIVIEGKQYALNMNSVRYRTYDPNWNWAIFHRSVIHYLNAENGDRFIIGKESMPITLSK
;
A
#
# COMPACT_ATOMS: atom_id res chain seq x y z
N MET A 1 22.19 48.15 -29.42
CA MET A 1 21.69 46.92 -30.04
C MET A 1 21.38 45.98 -28.89
N PHE A 2 20.12 45.92 -28.48
CA PHE A 2 19.70 45.15 -27.30
C PHE A 2 19.99 43.66 -27.50
N ASN A 3 20.52 43.02 -26.47
CA ASN A 3 20.85 41.59 -26.50
C ASN A 3 19.53 40.82 -26.36
N THR A 4 18.82 40.67 -27.47
CA THR A 4 17.43 40.17 -27.56
C THR A 4 17.21 38.87 -26.78
N ILE A 5 18.21 37.99 -26.73
CA ILE A 5 18.17 36.75 -25.95
C ILE A 5 17.98 37.02 -24.45
N GLY A 6 18.68 38.01 -23.89
CA GLY A 6 18.58 38.35 -22.46
C GLY A 6 17.20 38.88 -22.08
N GLU A 7 16.59 39.68 -22.94
CA GLU A 7 15.24 40.22 -22.73
C GLU A 7 14.17 39.14 -22.80
N TYR A 8 14.28 38.21 -23.76
CA TYR A 8 13.39 37.04 -23.83
C TYR A 8 13.52 36.14 -22.61
N CYS A 9 14.74 35.93 -22.08
CA CYS A 9 14.96 35.17 -20.86
C CYS A 9 14.29 35.83 -19.64
N VAL A 10 14.43 37.15 -19.47
CA VAL A 10 13.80 37.88 -18.36
C VAL A 10 12.28 37.81 -18.43
N ILE A 11 11.70 38.03 -19.62
CA ILE A 11 10.25 37.92 -19.83
C ILE A 11 9.77 36.49 -19.54
N PHE A 12 10.48 35.47 -20.01
CA PHE A 12 10.15 34.07 -19.76
C PHE A 12 10.18 33.73 -18.26
N ILE A 13 11.22 34.17 -17.54
CA ILE A 13 11.34 33.97 -16.08
C ILE A 13 10.19 34.69 -15.36
N ALA A 14 9.90 35.94 -15.71
CA ALA A 14 8.82 36.71 -15.10
C ALA A 14 7.45 36.05 -15.33
N ILE A 15 7.15 35.62 -16.55
CA ILE A 15 5.90 34.90 -16.89
C ILE A 15 5.83 33.58 -16.13
N THR A 16 6.93 32.84 -16.03
CA THR A 16 6.99 31.57 -15.29
C THR A 16 6.72 31.80 -13.80
N LEU A 17 7.37 32.80 -13.20
CA LEU A 17 7.19 33.15 -11.79
C LEU A 17 5.77 33.62 -11.50
N ILE A 18 5.21 34.52 -12.32
CA ILE A 18 3.83 35.00 -12.15
C ILE A 18 2.84 33.86 -12.30
N THR A 19 3.03 32.99 -13.30
CA THR A 19 2.20 31.80 -13.49
C THR A 19 2.28 30.88 -12.28
N PHE A 20 3.48 30.63 -11.75
CA PHE A 20 3.68 29.81 -10.57
C PHE A 20 3.03 30.40 -9.31
N ILE A 21 3.18 31.71 -9.08
CA ILE A 21 2.50 32.42 -7.99
C ILE A 21 0.99 32.33 -8.14
N LYS A 22 0.44 32.53 -9.35
CA LYS A 22 -1.00 32.36 -9.61
C LYS A 22 -1.46 30.94 -9.29
N LEU A 23 -0.67 29.91 -9.60
CA LEU A 23 -1.00 28.52 -9.28
C LEU A 23 -1.05 28.24 -7.77
N LEU A 24 -0.18 28.90 -6.99
CA LEU A 24 -0.18 28.79 -5.52
C LEU A 24 -1.36 29.52 -4.87
N ILE A 25 -1.74 30.68 -5.40
CA ILE A 25 -2.77 31.56 -4.79
C ILE A 25 -4.16 31.30 -5.40
N THR A 26 -4.30 30.37 -6.35
CA THR A 26 -5.59 30.09 -6.99
C THR A 26 -6.64 29.71 -5.93
N PRO A 27 -7.81 30.38 -5.91
CA PRO A 27 -8.90 30.03 -5.01
C PRO A 27 -9.29 28.55 -5.12
N GLU A 28 -9.58 27.95 -3.98
CA GLU A 28 -9.98 26.55 -3.89
C GLU A 28 -11.35 26.34 -4.54
N GLY A 29 -11.51 25.20 -5.23
CA GLY A 29 -12.85 24.74 -5.59
C GLY A 29 -13.63 24.35 -4.32
N PRO A 30 -14.97 24.53 -4.29
CA PRO A 30 -15.78 24.14 -3.15
C PRO A 30 -15.58 22.65 -2.83
N SER A 31 -15.51 22.31 -1.55
CA SER A 31 -15.39 20.92 -1.11
C SER A 31 -16.78 20.28 -1.00
N ILE A 32 -16.89 19.01 -1.41
CA ILE A 32 -18.09 18.20 -1.17
C ILE A 32 -17.92 17.55 0.20
N PHE A 33 -18.88 17.78 1.10
CA PHE A 33 -18.87 17.29 2.49
C PHE A 33 -17.63 17.69 3.30
N ASN A 34 -16.96 18.80 2.96
CA ASN A 34 -15.68 19.22 3.56
C ASN A 34 -14.54 18.20 3.39
N VAL A 35 -14.67 17.25 2.46
CA VAL A 35 -13.70 16.17 2.23
C VAL A 35 -13.18 16.22 0.80
N TYR A 36 -14.07 16.14 -0.19
CA TYR A 36 -13.68 15.92 -1.59
C TYR A 36 -13.51 17.25 -2.30
N ARG A 37 -12.30 17.54 -2.80
CA ARG A 37 -12.05 18.77 -3.55
C ARG A 37 -12.68 18.72 -4.95
N THR A 38 -13.05 19.89 -5.46
CA THR A 38 -13.53 20.08 -6.83
C THR A 38 -12.53 20.90 -7.64
N PRO A 39 -12.50 20.73 -8.98
CA PRO A 39 -11.62 21.51 -9.84
C PRO A 39 -11.78 23.01 -9.65
N SER A 40 -10.67 23.74 -9.50
CA SER A 40 -10.64 25.20 -9.64
C SER A 40 -10.49 25.60 -11.11
N SER A 41 -10.56 26.90 -11.41
CA SER A 41 -10.38 27.44 -12.76
C SER A 41 -9.01 27.10 -13.38
N LEU A 42 -7.99 26.83 -12.55
CA LEU A 42 -6.62 26.50 -12.95
C LEU A 42 -6.30 25.00 -12.84
N HIS A 43 -7.30 24.13 -12.60
CA HIS A 43 -7.13 22.69 -12.44
C HIS A 43 -6.34 22.03 -13.58
N TRP A 44 -6.69 22.33 -14.83
CA TRP A 44 -6.00 21.74 -15.99
C TRP A 44 -4.57 22.26 -16.17
N LEU A 45 -4.31 23.52 -15.81
CA LEU A 45 -2.95 24.06 -15.81
C LEU A 45 -2.09 23.38 -14.73
N LYS A 46 -2.64 23.26 -13.51
CA LYS A 46 -2.03 22.49 -12.41
C LYS A 46 -1.74 21.04 -12.83
N THR A 47 -2.71 20.40 -13.50
CA THR A 47 -2.59 19.03 -14.02
C THR A 47 -1.43 18.93 -15.01
N GLY A 48 -1.34 19.84 -15.99
CA GLY A 48 -0.27 19.83 -16.99
C GLY A 48 1.12 19.99 -16.37
N VAL A 49 1.26 20.88 -15.38
CA VAL A 49 2.52 21.08 -14.63
C VAL A 49 2.93 19.79 -13.91
N ILE A 50 2.05 19.19 -13.11
CA ILE A 50 2.37 17.97 -12.36
C ILE A 50 2.59 16.78 -13.28
N PHE A 51 1.78 16.62 -14.33
CA PHE A 51 1.96 15.55 -15.31
C PHE A 51 3.33 15.63 -15.97
N THR A 52 3.79 16.83 -16.32
CA THR A 52 5.13 17.04 -16.88
C THR A 52 6.22 16.64 -15.90
N VAL A 53 6.11 17.07 -14.63
CA VAL A 53 7.06 16.69 -13.57
C VAL A 53 7.11 15.17 -13.38
N LEU A 54 5.96 14.51 -13.23
CA LEU A 54 5.88 13.06 -13.03
C LEU A 54 6.38 12.28 -14.25
N SER A 55 6.08 12.75 -15.46
CA SER A 55 6.54 12.11 -16.70
C SER A 55 8.06 12.21 -16.86
N ILE A 56 8.64 13.38 -16.57
CA ILE A 56 10.11 13.57 -16.56
C ILE A 56 10.74 12.68 -15.49
N GLN A 57 10.19 12.62 -14.27
CA GLN A 57 10.70 11.74 -13.22
C GLN A 57 10.66 10.26 -13.62
N LYS A 58 9.57 9.82 -14.26
CA LYS A 58 9.45 8.45 -14.77
C LYS A 58 10.50 8.17 -15.84
N LEU A 59 10.70 9.10 -16.79
CA LEU A 59 11.70 8.98 -17.84
C LEU A 59 13.13 8.95 -17.27
N LEU A 60 13.48 9.87 -16.36
CA LEU A 60 14.80 9.91 -15.72
C LEU A 60 15.13 8.62 -14.97
N ARG A 61 14.12 7.98 -14.35
CA ARG A 61 14.31 6.70 -13.66
C ARG A 61 14.58 5.55 -14.61
N LEU A 62 13.97 5.52 -15.80
CA LEU A 62 14.29 4.52 -16.82
C LEU A 62 15.77 4.57 -17.24
N PHE A 63 16.39 5.75 -17.14
CA PHE A 63 17.81 5.96 -17.41
C PHE A 63 18.71 5.89 -16.16
N SER A 64 18.13 5.82 -14.96
CA SER A 64 18.87 5.75 -13.71
C SER A 64 19.18 4.30 -13.34
N SER A 65 20.46 3.99 -13.16
CA SER A 65 20.92 2.65 -12.74
C SER A 65 20.86 2.43 -11.22
N THR A 66 20.12 3.25 -10.47
CA THR A 66 20.01 3.12 -9.01
C THR A 66 19.31 1.81 -8.65
N SER A 67 20.10 0.83 -8.18
CA SER A 67 19.59 -0.38 -7.57
C SER A 67 19.02 -0.07 -6.19
N VAL A 68 17.73 -0.27 -6.00
CA VAL A 68 17.11 -0.25 -4.67
C VAL A 68 17.52 -1.52 -3.93
N GLU A 69 18.06 -1.37 -2.72
CA GLU A 69 18.50 -2.50 -1.88
C GLU A 69 17.32 -3.15 -1.15
N TYR A 70 16.49 -3.89 -1.90
CA TYR A 70 15.30 -4.56 -1.34
C TYR A 70 15.60 -5.52 -0.19
N ASP A 71 16.81 -6.10 -0.14
CA ASP A 71 17.26 -6.97 0.96
C ASP A 71 17.14 -6.29 2.33
N LYS A 72 17.33 -4.97 2.39
CA LYS A 72 17.17 -4.18 3.62
C LYS A 72 15.70 -3.86 3.89
N LEU A 73 14.92 -3.55 2.84
CA LEU A 73 13.51 -3.16 2.96
C LEU A 73 12.59 -4.33 3.34
N GLU A 74 12.93 -5.55 2.91
CA GLU A 74 12.14 -6.76 3.17
C GLU A 74 12.27 -7.23 4.63
N LYS A 75 13.31 -6.80 5.35
CA LYS A 75 13.47 -7.08 6.78
C LYS A 75 12.54 -6.19 7.61
N ALA A 76 12.32 -6.61 8.85
CA ALA A 76 11.69 -5.81 9.87
C ALA A 76 12.50 -4.52 10.11
N GLN A 77 11.85 -3.36 9.97
CA GLN A 77 12.50 -2.06 10.12
C GLN A 77 12.59 -1.64 11.59
N LEU A 78 13.51 -0.73 11.89
CA LEU A 78 13.53 -0.04 13.18
C LEU A 78 12.36 0.94 13.24
N LEU A 79 11.60 0.87 14.34
CA LEU A 79 10.41 1.69 14.55
C LEU A 79 10.78 2.87 15.46
N PRO A 80 10.68 4.13 14.99
CA PRO A 80 10.78 5.26 15.89
C PRO A 80 9.63 5.25 16.92
N PRO A 81 9.79 5.98 18.04
CA PRO A 81 8.88 5.88 19.18
C PRO A 81 7.47 6.44 18.92
N LYS A 82 7.24 7.18 17.83
CA LYS A 82 5.96 7.84 17.57
C LYS A 82 5.35 7.40 16.24
N ASN A 83 4.20 6.73 16.30
CA ASN A 83 3.29 6.42 15.18
C ASN A 83 3.92 5.67 14.00
N ALA A 84 5.04 4.99 14.22
CA ALA A 84 5.67 4.23 13.16
C ALA A 84 4.80 3.02 12.78
N LEU A 85 4.81 2.68 11.50
CA LEU A 85 4.19 1.48 10.96
C LEU A 85 5.24 0.70 10.18
N ASP A 86 5.33 -0.59 10.45
CA ASP A 86 6.03 -1.53 9.61
C ASP A 86 5.12 -2.72 9.32
N LEU A 87 4.60 -2.80 8.10
CA LEU A 87 3.52 -3.70 7.70
C LEU A 87 3.92 -4.63 6.56
N VAL A 88 3.49 -5.89 6.69
CA VAL A 88 3.40 -6.88 5.63
C VAL A 88 1.96 -7.34 5.53
N TYR A 89 1.41 -7.26 4.32
CA TYR A 89 0.06 -7.68 3.99
C TYR A 89 0.11 -8.70 2.86
N LEU A 90 -0.68 -9.76 2.94
CA LEU A 90 -0.89 -10.70 1.85
C LEU A 90 -2.38 -11.01 1.72
N ASN A 91 -2.84 -11.11 0.48
CA ASN A 91 -4.10 -11.76 0.16
C ASN A 91 -3.90 -12.83 -0.89
N GLY A 92 -4.86 -13.73 -1.04
CA GLY A 92 -4.94 -14.63 -2.16
C GLY A 92 -6.33 -15.24 -2.34
N CYS A 93 -6.62 -15.63 -3.57
CA CYS A 93 -7.84 -16.33 -3.92
C CYS A 93 -7.65 -17.20 -5.17
N ASN A 94 -8.51 -18.21 -5.32
CA ASN A 94 -8.54 -19.07 -6.50
C ASN A 94 -9.98 -19.26 -7.00
N SER A 95 -10.11 -19.88 -8.17
CA SER A 95 -11.39 -20.21 -8.81
C SER A 95 -12.24 -21.21 -8.02
N ASN A 96 -11.64 -21.95 -7.07
CA ASN A 96 -12.35 -22.86 -6.18
C ASN A 96 -13.07 -22.11 -5.03
N GLY A 97 -12.91 -20.79 -4.93
CA GLY A 97 -13.50 -19.96 -3.90
C GLY A 97 -12.78 -20.04 -2.55
N ASP A 98 -11.53 -20.51 -2.55
CA ASP A 98 -10.63 -20.37 -1.40
C ASP A 98 -10.15 -18.93 -1.30
N HIS A 99 -10.03 -18.44 -0.07
CA HIS A 99 -9.55 -17.09 0.22
C HIS A 99 -8.60 -17.12 1.41
N PHE A 100 -7.56 -16.31 1.35
CA PHE A 100 -6.61 -16.14 2.45
C PHE A 100 -6.21 -14.68 2.56
N ILE A 101 -6.21 -14.13 3.77
CA ILE A 101 -5.71 -12.79 4.08
C ILE A 101 -4.90 -12.91 5.37
N ALA A 102 -3.67 -12.42 5.35
CA ALA A 102 -2.83 -12.31 6.53
C ALA A 102 -2.14 -10.94 6.56
N THR A 103 -2.06 -10.32 7.72
CA THR A 103 -1.39 -9.04 7.89
C THR A 103 -0.73 -8.98 9.25
N ILE A 104 0.47 -8.42 9.29
CA ILE A 104 1.11 -7.97 10.53
C ILE A 104 1.64 -6.55 10.29
N ALA A 105 1.19 -5.62 11.13
CA ALA A 105 1.63 -4.25 11.23
C ALA A 105 2.31 -4.04 12.59
N ARG A 106 3.63 -4.05 12.62
CA ARG A 106 4.40 -3.69 13.82
C ARG A 106 4.29 -2.19 14.08
N ARG A 107 4.14 -1.83 15.35
CA ARG A 107 3.98 -0.46 15.85
C ARG A 107 4.99 -0.17 16.96
N SER A 108 5.17 1.12 17.25
CA SER A 108 5.91 1.57 18.43
C SER A 108 5.32 0.97 19.72
N ASN A 109 6.14 0.87 20.78
CA ASN A 109 5.74 0.38 22.11
C ASN A 109 5.30 -1.09 22.16
N ASN A 110 5.94 -1.96 21.38
CA ASN A 110 5.69 -3.41 21.37
C ASN A 110 4.22 -3.77 21.13
N LEU A 111 3.59 -3.01 20.23
CA LEU A 111 2.26 -3.28 19.71
C LEU A 111 2.36 -3.82 18.29
N ALA A 112 1.44 -4.70 17.93
CA ALA A 112 1.24 -5.16 16.56
C ALA A 112 -0.24 -5.23 16.23
N ASP A 113 -0.63 -4.68 15.09
CA ASP A 113 -1.94 -4.91 14.52
C ASP A 113 -1.85 -6.14 13.58
N ALA A 114 -2.65 -7.18 13.83
CA ALA A 114 -2.65 -8.38 13.00
C ALA A 114 -4.05 -8.86 12.64
N TYR A 115 -4.14 -9.41 11.44
CA TYR A 115 -5.36 -9.98 10.88
C TYR A 115 -5.03 -11.32 10.23
N LEU A 116 -5.88 -12.32 10.47
CA LEU A 116 -5.84 -13.59 9.77
C LEU A 116 -7.28 -14.02 9.47
N PHE A 117 -7.58 -14.12 8.19
CA PHE A 117 -8.87 -14.60 7.69
C PHE A 117 -8.62 -15.62 6.60
N PHE A 118 -9.31 -16.74 6.63
CA PHE A 118 -9.33 -17.62 5.46
C PHE A 118 -10.60 -18.43 5.35
N LYS A 119 -10.89 -18.82 4.12
CA LYS A 119 -11.91 -19.79 3.76
C LYS A 119 -11.26 -20.86 2.91
N VAL A 120 -11.44 -22.11 3.33
CA VAL A 120 -11.11 -23.29 2.52
C VAL A 120 -12.43 -23.89 2.06
N SER A 121 -12.78 -23.73 0.79
CA SER A 121 -14.08 -24.13 0.23
C SER A 121 -14.36 -25.62 0.49
N SER A 122 -13.37 -26.49 0.32
CA SER A 122 -13.50 -27.93 0.54
C SER A 122 -13.68 -28.34 2.01
N SER A 123 -13.50 -27.42 2.97
CA SER A 123 -13.74 -27.70 4.40
C SER A 123 -15.20 -27.55 4.79
N THR A 124 -16.01 -26.82 4.02
CA THR A 124 -17.40 -26.44 4.32
C THR A 124 -17.62 -25.63 5.61
N LEU A 125 -16.54 -25.20 6.30
CA LEU A 125 -16.62 -24.47 7.58
C LEU A 125 -16.96 -22.98 7.44
N GLY A 126 -16.96 -22.45 6.20
CA GLY A 126 -17.11 -21.03 5.93
C GLY A 126 -15.82 -20.25 6.20
N LEU A 127 -15.97 -18.96 6.51
CA LEU A 127 -14.87 -18.07 6.84
C LEU A 127 -14.42 -18.29 8.29
N LEU A 128 -13.11 -18.45 8.49
CA LEU A 128 -12.48 -18.51 9.80
C LEU A 128 -11.68 -17.24 10.06
N GLU A 129 -11.68 -16.78 11.30
CA GLU A 129 -10.98 -15.59 11.77
C GLU A 129 -10.29 -15.80 13.12
N HIS A 130 -9.44 -14.86 13.53
CA HIS A 130 -8.83 -14.90 14.85
C HIS A 130 -9.92 -14.78 15.96
N PRO A 131 -9.85 -15.53 17.08
CA PRO A 131 -10.89 -15.53 18.11
C PRO A 131 -11.13 -14.18 18.78
N GLN A 132 -10.12 -13.31 18.79
CA GLN A 132 -10.20 -11.96 19.39
C GLN A 132 -10.77 -10.90 18.45
N THR A 133 -11.05 -11.23 17.18
CA THR A 133 -11.72 -10.33 16.22
C THR A 133 -13.05 -9.82 16.81
N PRO A 134 -13.37 -8.51 16.75
CA PRO A 134 -12.77 -7.46 15.92
C PRO A 134 -11.51 -6.80 16.48
N SER A 135 -11.06 -7.16 17.69
CA SER A 135 -9.77 -6.67 18.19
C SER A 135 -8.65 -7.22 17.32
N SER A 136 -7.79 -6.32 16.85
CA SER A 136 -6.66 -6.64 15.99
C SER A 136 -5.33 -6.20 16.57
N THR A 137 -5.34 -5.47 17.68
CA THR A 137 -4.13 -4.96 18.32
C THR A 137 -3.71 -5.91 19.43
N PHE A 138 -2.45 -6.34 19.37
CA PHE A 138 -1.85 -7.27 20.31
C PHE A 138 -0.55 -6.69 20.85
N THR A 139 -0.21 -7.06 22.07
CA THR A 139 1.02 -6.66 22.75
C THR A 139 1.95 -7.87 22.82
N SER A 140 3.26 -7.65 22.74
CA SER A 140 4.24 -8.68 23.11
C SER A 140 5.17 -8.19 24.22
N ASP A 141 5.57 -9.12 25.08
CA ASP A 141 6.53 -8.87 26.15
C ASP A 141 7.97 -8.67 25.65
N LYS A 142 8.22 -8.90 24.35
CA LYS A 142 9.54 -8.74 23.72
C LYS A 142 9.45 -7.76 22.56
N ASP A 143 10.56 -7.05 22.32
CA ASP A 143 10.69 -6.18 21.15
C ASP A 143 10.47 -6.99 19.87
N PHE A 144 9.45 -6.58 19.10
CA PHE A 144 9.15 -7.20 17.81
C PHE A 144 10.27 -6.87 16.82
N HIS A 145 11.28 -7.72 16.70
CA HIS A 145 12.27 -7.65 15.60
C HIS A 145 11.86 -8.49 14.38
N GLU A 146 10.69 -9.11 14.42
CA GLU A 146 10.13 -9.95 13.37
C GLU A 146 8.63 -9.66 13.21
N PHE A 147 8.06 -10.02 12.06
CA PHE A 147 6.61 -10.02 11.87
C PHE A 147 6.03 -11.31 12.47
N CYS A 148 5.80 -11.31 13.78
CA CYS A 148 5.27 -12.46 14.51
C CYS A 148 4.41 -12.01 15.69
N VAL A 149 3.16 -12.46 15.80
CA VAL A 149 2.26 -12.16 16.93
C VAL A 149 1.09 -13.15 16.99
N GLU A 150 0.63 -13.54 18.19
CA GLU A 150 -0.49 -14.47 18.40
C GLU A 150 -0.43 -15.74 17.52
N GLY A 151 0.75 -16.35 17.40
CA GLY A 151 0.97 -17.55 16.59
C GLY A 151 1.12 -17.30 15.08
N LEU A 152 0.72 -16.13 14.55
CA LEU A 152 0.96 -15.75 13.16
C LEU A 152 2.39 -15.25 12.98
N LYS A 153 3.09 -15.78 11.97
CA LYS A 153 4.45 -15.38 11.58
C LYS A 153 4.55 -15.22 10.07
N ILE A 154 5.12 -14.11 9.63
CA ILE A 154 5.37 -13.78 8.22
C ILE A 154 6.86 -13.48 8.07
N THR A 155 7.61 -14.25 7.28
CA THR A 155 9.07 -14.17 7.24
C THR A 155 9.59 -14.11 5.82
N PRO A 156 10.47 -13.15 5.47
CA PRO A 156 11.12 -13.14 4.16
C PRO A 156 12.08 -14.34 4.07
N ILE A 157 11.99 -15.11 2.97
CA ILE A 157 12.95 -16.18 2.65
C ILE A 157 13.96 -15.67 1.62
N ALA A 158 13.47 -15.02 0.57
CA ALA A 158 14.27 -14.41 -0.48
C ALA A 158 13.67 -13.03 -0.78
N PRO A 159 14.46 -11.94 -0.68
CA PRO A 159 13.98 -10.58 -0.91
C PRO A 159 13.20 -10.47 -2.22
N VAL A 160 12.02 -9.84 -2.16
CA VAL A 160 11.08 -9.62 -3.27
C VAL A 160 10.70 -10.88 -4.07
N LYS A 161 10.99 -12.08 -3.57
CA LYS A 161 10.73 -13.31 -4.30
C LYS A 161 9.95 -14.31 -3.49
N LYS A 162 10.31 -14.53 -2.22
CA LYS A 162 9.75 -15.62 -1.43
C LYS A 162 9.50 -15.21 0.02
N TRP A 163 8.32 -15.53 0.52
CA TRP A 163 7.93 -15.34 1.91
C TRP A 163 7.30 -16.60 2.48
N LYS A 164 7.54 -16.87 3.75
CA LYS A 164 6.86 -17.92 4.51
C LYS A 164 5.78 -17.29 5.37
N ILE A 165 4.60 -17.88 5.37
CA ILE A 165 3.51 -17.54 6.26
C ILE A 165 3.22 -18.80 7.09
N SER A 166 3.21 -18.65 8.41
CA SER A 166 2.81 -19.72 9.31
C SER A 166 1.88 -19.22 10.39
N TYR A 167 0.97 -20.08 10.82
CA TYR A 167 0.09 -19.83 11.96
C TYR A 167 -0.06 -21.13 12.73
N ASP A 168 -0.02 -21.06 14.05
CA ASP A 168 -0.41 -22.17 14.93
C ASP A 168 -1.25 -21.58 16.07
N GLY A 169 -2.53 -21.94 16.10
CA GLY A 169 -3.46 -21.35 17.05
C GLY A 169 -4.90 -21.77 16.84
N LYS A 170 -5.81 -21.07 17.51
CA LYS A 170 -7.25 -21.31 17.43
C LYS A 170 -7.90 -20.30 16.49
N MET A 171 -8.89 -20.71 15.72
CA MET A 171 -9.68 -19.80 14.90
C MET A 171 -11.18 -20.02 15.08
N ARG A 172 -11.94 -18.94 15.04
CA ARG A 172 -13.40 -18.93 15.21
C ARG A 172 -14.09 -18.91 13.85
N SER A 173 -15.22 -19.60 13.73
CA SER A 173 -16.09 -19.45 12.55
C SER A 173 -16.89 -18.15 12.60
N VAL A 174 -16.89 -17.41 11.49
CA VAL A 174 -17.71 -16.20 11.35
C VAL A 174 -19.21 -16.54 11.30
N THR A 175 -19.58 -17.66 10.66
CA THR A 175 -20.98 -18.09 10.55
C THR A 175 -21.51 -18.73 11.82
N ASN A 176 -20.64 -19.31 12.65
CA ASN A 176 -21.00 -19.85 13.96
C ASN A 176 -19.92 -19.50 15.00
N PRO A 177 -20.03 -18.32 15.65
CA PRO A 177 -19.01 -17.83 16.60
C PRO A 177 -18.74 -18.74 17.81
N SER A 178 -19.65 -19.65 18.15
CA SER A 178 -19.44 -20.64 19.22
C SER A 178 -18.49 -21.78 18.82
N LYS A 179 -18.20 -21.94 17.52
CA LYS A 179 -17.29 -22.96 17.02
C LYS A 179 -15.88 -22.39 16.85
N VAL A 180 -14.94 -23.03 17.53
CA VAL A 180 -13.52 -22.73 17.50
C VAL A 180 -12.77 -23.97 17.06
N TYR A 181 -11.80 -23.81 16.16
CA TYR A 181 -11.00 -24.89 15.59
C TYR A 181 -9.52 -24.67 15.88
N SER A 182 -8.79 -25.75 16.15
CA SER A 182 -7.33 -25.79 16.10
C SER A 182 -6.88 -25.76 14.65
N VAL A 183 -6.00 -24.80 14.34
CA VAL A 183 -5.55 -24.51 12.98
C VAL A 183 -4.03 -24.39 12.94
N GLN A 184 -3.43 -25.05 11.95
CA GLN A 184 -2.03 -24.83 11.56
C GLN A 184 -1.96 -24.40 10.09
N VAL A 185 -1.32 -23.29 9.81
CA VAL A 185 -1.09 -22.78 8.44
C VAL A 185 0.39 -22.86 8.15
N ILE A 186 0.74 -23.38 6.98
CA ILE A 186 2.08 -23.28 6.41
C ILE A 186 1.94 -22.99 4.92
N LEU A 187 2.11 -21.72 4.55
CA LEU A 187 2.03 -21.25 3.18
C LEU A 187 3.35 -20.57 2.78
N ARG A 188 3.59 -20.55 1.48
CA ARG A 188 4.70 -19.86 0.84
C ARG A 188 4.16 -18.95 -0.23
N TYR A 189 4.51 -17.68 -0.14
CA TYR A 189 4.33 -16.75 -1.23
C TYR A 189 5.58 -16.81 -2.14
N SER A 190 5.37 -16.87 -3.45
CA SER A 190 6.44 -16.78 -4.44
C SER A 190 6.06 -15.88 -5.61
N SER A 191 7.04 -15.16 -6.15
CA SER A 191 6.86 -14.35 -7.35
C SER A 191 8.16 -14.17 -8.13
N ASP A 192 8.04 -14.19 -9.46
CA ASP A 192 9.05 -13.70 -10.41
C ASP A 192 8.55 -12.44 -11.16
N ILE A 193 7.42 -11.89 -10.74
CA ILE A 193 6.80 -10.69 -11.32
C ILE A 193 7.50 -9.45 -10.73
N PRO A 194 7.75 -8.41 -11.55
CA PRO A 194 8.23 -7.13 -11.03
C PRO A 194 7.34 -6.59 -9.91
N ILE A 195 7.96 -5.89 -8.97
CA ILE A 195 7.21 -5.15 -7.97
C ILE A 195 6.46 -3.99 -8.63
N PHE A 196 5.40 -3.56 -7.96
CA PHE A 196 4.67 -2.34 -8.24
C PHE A 196 4.95 -1.35 -7.11
N ASP A 197 5.72 -0.29 -7.39
CA ASP A 197 5.99 0.79 -6.45
C ASP A 197 4.97 1.91 -6.66
N THR A 198 4.23 2.22 -5.59
CA THR A 198 3.12 3.19 -5.63
C THR A 198 3.56 4.63 -5.90
N ILE A 199 4.84 4.96 -5.78
CA ILE A 199 5.36 6.28 -6.10
C ILE A 199 5.73 6.37 -7.59
N THR A 200 6.18 5.26 -8.20
CA THR A 200 6.77 5.29 -9.55
C THR A 200 5.88 4.75 -10.62
N ASP A 201 5.05 3.77 -10.27
CA ASP A 201 4.35 2.94 -11.25
C ASP A 201 2.89 3.36 -11.42
N LEU A 202 2.41 4.28 -10.57
CA LEU A 202 1.11 4.93 -10.78
C LEU A 202 1.08 5.72 -12.10
N ASP A 203 -0.11 5.80 -12.69
CA ASP A 203 -0.34 6.55 -13.91
C ASP A 203 -0.09 8.06 -13.67
N PRO A 204 0.85 8.69 -14.41
CA PRO A 204 1.20 10.09 -14.18
C PRO A 204 0.02 11.05 -14.38
N LEU A 205 -0.90 10.75 -15.29
CA LEU A 205 -2.04 11.63 -15.58
C LEU A 205 -3.09 11.54 -14.47
N LEU A 206 -3.39 10.34 -13.97
CA LEU A 206 -4.31 10.16 -12.85
C LEU A 206 -3.76 10.79 -11.56
N THR A 207 -2.48 10.57 -11.25
CA THR A 207 -1.82 11.20 -10.10
C THR A 207 -1.80 12.73 -10.24
N ALA A 208 -1.48 13.25 -11.42
CA ALA A 208 -1.50 14.70 -11.66
C ALA A 208 -2.89 15.31 -11.49
N LYS A 209 -3.93 14.64 -12.00
CA LYS A 209 -5.32 15.06 -11.80
C LYS A 209 -5.67 15.10 -10.31
N ALA A 210 -5.31 14.08 -9.54
CA ALA A 210 -5.60 14.05 -8.10
C ALA A 210 -4.85 15.17 -7.34
N ILE A 211 -3.55 15.35 -7.57
CA ILE A 211 -2.74 16.42 -6.96
C ILE A 211 -3.24 17.82 -7.32
N SER A 212 -3.73 18.02 -8.55
CA SER A 212 -4.20 19.32 -9.02
C SER A 212 -5.53 19.77 -8.40
N LEU A 213 -6.26 18.87 -7.73
CA LEU A 213 -7.45 19.21 -6.95
C LEU A 213 -7.11 19.82 -5.60
N GLU A 214 -5.90 19.58 -5.09
CA GLU A 214 -5.50 20.03 -3.76
C GLU A 214 -4.99 21.49 -3.75
N PRO A 215 -5.10 22.17 -2.60
CA PRO A 215 -4.42 23.43 -2.36
C PRO A 215 -2.90 23.24 -2.43
N TRP A 216 -2.22 24.07 -3.21
CA TRP A 216 -0.78 23.97 -3.36
C TRP A 216 -0.08 24.89 -2.36
N SER A 217 0.74 24.28 -1.51
CA SER A 217 1.62 24.99 -0.59
C SER A 217 2.97 24.28 -0.52
N LEU A 218 3.95 24.96 0.06
CA LEU A 218 5.26 24.35 0.32
C LEU A 218 5.11 23.13 1.25
N GLU A 219 4.26 23.23 2.26
CA GLU A 219 3.96 22.18 3.24
C GLU A 219 3.31 20.97 2.56
N TYR A 220 2.40 21.20 1.63
CA TYR A 220 1.75 20.14 0.84
C TYR A 220 2.79 19.36 0.01
N PHE A 221 3.66 20.04 -0.72
CA PHE A 221 4.69 19.35 -1.50
C PHE A 221 5.77 18.68 -0.63
N LYS A 222 6.09 19.23 0.55
CA LYS A 222 6.93 18.56 1.55
C LYS A 222 6.27 17.27 2.06
N LEU A 223 4.94 17.28 2.25
CA LEU A 223 4.18 16.10 2.67
C LEU A 223 4.20 14.99 1.60
N LEU A 224 4.08 15.37 0.32
CA LEU A 224 4.18 14.42 -0.80
C LEU A 224 5.60 13.85 -0.96
N ASN A 225 6.65 14.65 -0.72
CA ASN A 225 8.04 14.28 -0.94
C ASN A 225 8.72 13.57 0.25
N LYS A 226 8.01 12.66 0.92
CA LYS A 226 8.56 11.89 2.05
C LYS A 226 9.30 10.65 1.54
N LYS A 227 10.63 10.78 1.40
CA LYS A 227 11.54 9.75 0.88
C LYS A 227 11.69 8.53 1.79
N ASP A 228 11.34 8.66 3.07
CA ASP A 228 11.57 7.63 4.09
C ASP A 228 10.43 6.59 4.13
N ARG A 229 9.46 6.72 3.22
CA ARG A 229 8.31 5.82 3.08
C ARG A 229 8.63 4.75 2.07
N VAL A 230 8.22 3.53 2.41
CA VAL A 230 8.29 2.37 1.53
C VAL A 230 6.88 1.89 1.35
N HIS A 231 6.40 1.81 0.10
CA HIS A 231 5.13 1.16 -0.19
C HIS A 231 5.14 0.55 -1.59
N TYR A 232 5.27 -0.77 -1.63
CA TYR A 232 5.23 -1.53 -2.87
C TYR A 232 4.41 -2.81 -2.73
N GLY A 233 3.73 -3.15 -3.81
CA GLY A 233 2.97 -4.37 -4.00
C GLY A 233 3.68 -5.33 -4.93
N GLN A 234 3.32 -6.60 -4.89
CA GLN A 234 3.82 -7.60 -5.81
C GLN A 234 2.80 -8.72 -5.99
N PHE A 235 2.42 -8.96 -7.24
CA PHE A 235 1.64 -10.14 -7.59
C PHE A 235 2.49 -11.39 -7.48
N GLY A 236 1.90 -12.50 -7.09
CA GLY A 236 2.57 -13.79 -7.00
C GLY A 236 1.57 -14.92 -6.80
N GLU A 237 2.05 -15.99 -6.18
CA GLU A 237 1.28 -17.19 -5.86
C GLU A 237 1.47 -17.53 -4.40
N LEU A 238 0.41 -18.01 -3.75
CA LEU A 238 0.43 -18.52 -2.40
C LEU A 238 0.11 -20.01 -2.44
N SER A 239 1.05 -20.85 -2.01
CA SER A 239 0.91 -22.30 -2.03
C SER A 239 1.33 -22.94 -0.71
N GLY A 240 0.70 -24.06 -0.37
CA GLY A 240 1.06 -24.82 0.82
C GLY A 240 -0.13 -25.56 1.42
N LYS A 241 -0.22 -25.59 2.75
CA LYS A 241 -1.26 -26.34 3.44
C LYS A 241 -1.82 -25.62 4.66
N ILE A 242 -3.08 -25.92 4.93
CA ILE A 242 -3.78 -25.59 6.17
C ILE A 242 -4.25 -26.90 6.79
N VAL A 243 -4.02 -27.09 8.09
CA VAL A 243 -4.54 -28.21 8.87
C VAL A 243 -5.60 -27.65 9.81
N ILE A 244 -6.80 -28.21 9.78
CA ILE A 244 -7.93 -27.82 10.66
C ILE A 244 -8.39 -29.09 11.36
N GLU A 245 -8.32 -29.14 12.70
CA GLU A 245 -8.68 -30.32 13.50
C GLU A 245 -7.99 -31.60 12.98
N GLY A 246 -6.69 -31.51 12.67
CA GLY A 246 -5.90 -32.62 12.13
C GLY A 246 -6.14 -32.95 10.66
N LYS A 247 -7.18 -32.40 10.01
CA LYS A 247 -7.45 -32.61 8.58
C LYS A 247 -6.68 -31.59 7.73
N GLN A 248 -5.89 -32.09 6.78
CA GLN A 248 -5.06 -31.27 5.90
C GLN A 248 -5.80 -30.86 4.62
N TYR A 249 -5.61 -29.61 4.22
CA TYR A 249 -6.09 -29.00 2.99
C TYR A 249 -4.92 -28.36 2.25
N ALA A 250 -4.69 -28.77 1.01
CA ALA A 250 -3.70 -28.12 0.15
C ALA A 250 -4.32 -26.86 -0.46
N LEU A 251 -3.54 -25.78 -0.51
CA LEU A 251 -3.93 -24.52 -1.14
C LEU A 251 -2.94 -24.14 -2.22
N ASN A 252 -3.48 -23.66 -3.33
CA ASN A 252 -2.76 -22.96 -4.38
C ASN A 252 -3.67 -21.83 -4.89
N MET A 253 -3.16 -20.60 -4.86
CA MET A 253 -3.95 -19.42 -5.21
C MET A 253 -3.07 -18.30 -5.75
N ASN A 254 -3.66 -17.47 -6.62
CA ASN A 254 -3.07 -16.20 -6.99
C ASN A 254 -3.07 -15.28 -5.78
N SER A 255 -2.03 -14.46 -5.64
CA SER A 255 -1.80 -13.68 -4.44
C SER A 255 -1.22 -12.30 -4.75
N VAL A 256 -1.48 -11.34 -3.87
CA VAL A 256 -0.79 -10.06 -3.83
C VAL A 256 -0.19 -9.87 -2.45
N ARG A 257 1.08 -9.44 -2.41
CA ARG A 257 1.77 -9.03 -1.19
C ARG A 257 2.06 -7.55 -1.24
N TYR A 258 1.88 -6.86 -0.12
CA TYR A 258 2.34 -5.50 0.09
C TYR A 258 3.35 -5.42 1.22
N ARG A 259 4.32 -4.52 1.02
CA ARG A 259 5.26 -4.08 2.04
C ARG A 259 5.07 -2.59 2.26
N THR A 260 4.85 -2.19 3.51
CA THR A 260 4.70 -0.79 3.89
C THR A 260 5.59 -0.45 5.08
N TYR A 261 6.35 0.64 4.98
CA TYR A 261 7.01 1.25 6.12
C TYR A 261 6.77 2.76 6.09
N ASP A 262 6.37 3.33 7.23
CA ASP A 262 6.29 4.77 7.41
C ASP A 262 6.68 5.11 8.86
N PRO A 263 7.71 5.94 9.08
CA PRO A 263 8.12 6.36 10.42
C PRO A 263 7.08 7.27 11.11
N ASN A 264 6.08 7.77 10.39
CA ASN A 264 5.02 8.63 10.92
C ASN A 264 3.69 8.33 10.19
N TRP A 265 3.20 7.11 10.39
CA TRP A 265 1.92 6.66 9.83
C TRP A 265 0.74 7.25 10.58
N ASN A 266 -0.31 7.63 9.86
CA ASN A 266 -1.55 8.10 10.46
C ASN A 266 -2.75 7.54 9.69
N TRP A 267 -3.50 6.62 10.30
CA TRP A 267 -4.70 6.05 9.67
C TRP A 267 -5.80 7.07 9.41
N ALA A 268 -5.83 8.18 10.17
CA ALA A 268 -6.83 9.22 9.98
C ALA A 268 -6.71 9.94 8.62
N ILE A 269 -5.60 9.74 7.89
CA ILE A 269 -5.49 10.26 6.52
C ILE A 269 -6.37 9.49 5.55
N PHE A 270 -6.68 8.21 5.80
CA PHE A 270 -7.52 7.40 4.91
C PHE A 270 -8.98 7.65 5.25
N HIS A 271 -9.71 8.31 4.35
CA HIS A 271 -11.14 8.51 4.52
C HIS A 271 -11.95 7.34 3.96
N ARG A 272 -11.62 6.90 2.74
CA ARG A 272 -12.25 5.75 2.06
C ARG A 272 -11.27 5.12 1.10
N SER A 273 -11.28 3.80 1.00
CA SER A 273 -10.55 3.08 -0.04
C SER A 273 -11.35 1.87 -0.51
N VAL A 274 -11.27 1.60 -1.80
CA VAL A 274 -11.71 0.35 -2.41
C VAL A 274 -10.62 -0.06 -3.38
N ILE A 275 -10.13 -1.29 -3.26
CA ILE A 275 -9.09 -1.83 -4.12
C ILE A 275 -9.51 -3.23 -4.53
N HIS A 276 -9.47 -3.48 -5.83
CA HIS A 276 -9.68 -4.77 -6.45
C HIS A 276 -8.34 -5.30 -6.97
N TYR A 277 -8.05 -6.56 -6.60
CA TYR A 277 -6.95 -7.34 -7.13
C TYR A 277 -7.54 -8.36 -8.10
N LEU A 278 -7.20 -8.24 -9.38
CA LEU A 278 -7.77 -9.06 -10.44
C LEU A 278 -6.66 -9.89 -11.07
N ASN A 279 -6.94 -11.17 -11.30
CA ASN A 279 -6.11 -12.07 -12.09
C ASN A 279 -6.99 -12.65 -13.19
N ALA A 280 -6.64 -12.38 -14.44
CA ALA A 280 -7.34 -12.90 -15.61
C ALA A 280 -6.79 -14.27 -16.01
N GLU A 281 -7.60 -15.08 -16.70
CA GLU A 281 -7.23 -16.44 -17.13
C GLU A 281 -6.06 -16.45 -18.12
N ASN A 282 -5.89 -15.37 -18.88
CA ASN A 282 -4.77 -15.18 -19.79
C ASN A 282 -3.44 -14.83 -19.07
N GLY A 283 -3.46 -14.71 -17.75
CA GLY A 283 -2.30 -14.37 -16.92
C GLY A 283 -2.15 -12.88 -16.59
N ASP A 284 -2.97 -12.01 -17.17
CA ASP A 284 -2.94 -10.57 -16.86
C ASP A 284 -3.36 -10.31 -15.41
N ARG A 285 -2.76 -9.28 -14.79
CA ARG A 285 -2.98 -8.93 -13.39
C ARG A 285 -3.20 -7.43 -13.25
N PHE A 286 -4.23 -7.05 -12.52
CA PHE A 286 -4.64 -5.66 -12.40
C PHE A 286 -4.87 -5.28 -10.93
N ILE A 287 -4.39 -4.09 -10.57
CA ILE A 287 -4.79 -3.40 -9.34
C ILE A 287 -5.67 -2.24 -9.79
N ILE A 288 -6.94 -2.27 -9.43
CA ILE A 288 -7.88 -1.20 -9.75
C ILE A 288 -8.48 -0.74 -8.45
N GLY A 289 -8.32 0.54 -8.13
CA GLY A 289 -8.84 1.07 -6.88
C GLY A 289 -9.07 2.56 -6.91
N LYS A 290 -9.70 3.02 -5.84
CA LYS A 290 -9.90 4.42 -5.55
C LYS A 290 -9.63 4.65 -4.07
N GLU A 291 -8.77 5.61 -3.77
CA GLU A 291 -8.39 5.96 -2.41
C GLU A 291 -8.62 7.45 -2.20
N SER A 292 -9.36 7.79 -1.17
CA SER A 292 -9.51 9.15 -0.67
C SER A 292 -8.65 9.28 0.57
N MET A 293 -7.56 10.02 0.42
CA MET A 293 -6.69 10.45 1.50
C MET A 293 -6.74 11.98 1.66
N PRO A 294 -7.79 12.54 2.30
CA PRO A 294 -7.87 13.98 2.54
C PRO A 294 -6.57 14.49 3.16
N ILE A 295 -6.11 15.67 2.73
CA ILE A 295 -4.77 16.26 2.97
C ILE A 295 -3.75 15.94 1.87
N THR A 296 -3.79 14.77 1.23
CA THR A 296 -2.84 14.41 0.15
C THR A 296 -3.51 14.24 -1.20
N LEU A 297 -4.55 13.40 -1.27
CA LEU A 297 -5.31 13.06 -2.47
C LEU A 297 -6.77 12.85 -2.07
N SER A 298 -7.60 13.89 -2.10
CA SER A 298 -8.97 13.82 -1.56
C SER A 298 -9.93 12.98 -2.39
N LYS A 299 -9.58 12.57 -3.62
CA LYS A 299 -10.48 11.92 -4.58
C LYS A 299 -9.88 10.71 -5.28
#